data_AF-A0A8T2GWC1-F1
#
_entry.id   AF-A0A8T2GWC1-F1
#
_cell.length_a   1.000
_cell.length_b   1.000
_cell.length_c   1.000
_cell.angle_alpha   90.00
_cell.angle_beta   90.00
_cell.angle_gamma   90.00
#
_symmetry.space_group_name_H-M   'P 1'
#
loop_
_entity.id
_entity.type
_entity.pdbx_description
1 polymer ?
#
loop_
_entity_poly.entity_id
_entity_poly.type
_entity_poly.pdbx_seq_one_letter_code
_entity_poly.pdbx_strand_id
1 'polypeptide(L)'
;MSGYERKNTTANSIAITKRKRNSISEQSENVYEKSNRKESITLKPHRSFAPGFSQRDCKPVRHSKSSLRRRRRTKEKISSSVEREWVFSANNFENLADKLVLVSYNLLGVDNASNHMDLYYNVPRKHLEWSRRKHLICKEISRYNASILCLQEVDRFDDLDVLLKNRGFRGVHKSRTGEASDGCAIFWKENLFELLDHQHIEFDKFGMRNNVAQLCVLEMNCEEDPKSKLRVRSSDPRRLVVGNIHVLFNPKRGDIKLGQVRLFLEKAYKLSQEWGNIPVAIAGDLNSTPQSAIYDFIASADLDTQLHDRRQISGQTEVEPKERSFRNHYAFSASASISGSLLNEWSQEELQLATGGQETTHVQHQLKLNSAYSGVPVSVFVSCSRLVDASKRVEICLTGKLSS
;
A
#
# COMPACT_ATOMS: atom_id res chain seq x y z
N MET A 1 42.86 54.57 -3.74
CA MET A 1 41.97 55.74 -3.53
C MET A 1 40.61 55.22 -3.11
N SER A 2 40.09 55.75 -1.98
CA SER A 2 38.71 55.72 -1.44
C SER A 2 37.96 54.37 -1.41
N GLY A 3 37.58 53.76 -0.29
CA GLY A 3 37.19 54.33 1.01
C GLY A 3 35.77 54.92 0.95
N TYR A 4 34.78 54.27 1.58
CA TYR A 4 33.89 54.88 2.58
C TYR A 4 32.85 53.88 3.13
N GLU A 5 32.73 53.88 4.46
CA GLU A 5 31.81 53.15 5.32
C GLU A 5 30.35 53.64 5.21
N ARG A 6 29.39 52.81 5.64
CA ARG A 6 28.37 53.23 6.62
C ARG A 6 27.77 52.04 7.40
N LYS A 7 27.91 52.11 8.72
CA LYS A 7 27.10 51.42 9.73
C LYS A 7 25.77 52.15 9.95
N ASN A 8 24.73 51.42 10.35
CA ASN A 8 23.71 51.78 11.36
C ASN A 8 22.70 50.60 11.49
N THR A 9 22.76 49.73 12.49
CA THR A 9 22.10 49.77 13.82
C THR A 9 20.62 50.17 13.89
N THR A 10 19.81 49.14 14.18
CA THR A 10 18.71 49.02 15.18
C THR A 10 17.45 49.89 15.08
N ALA A 11 16.30 49.22 14.90
CA ALA A 11 15.03 49.65 15.50
C ALA A 11 14.12 48.43 15.77
N ASN A 12 13.89 48.17 17.06
CA ASN A 12 12.83 47.32 17.59
C ASN A 12 11.46 47.87 17.13
N SER A 13 10.54 47.00 16.71
CA SER A 13 9.11 47.32 16.79
C SER A 13 8.33 46.13 17.37
N ILE A 14 8.01 46.31 18.65
CA ILE A 14 7.08 45.54 19.44
C ILE A 14 5.67 45.96 19.00
N ALA A 15 4.91 45.04 18.41
CA ALA A 15 3.48 45.24 18.16
C ALA A 15 2.67 44.61 19.30
N ILE A 16 2.36 45.45 20.29
CA ILE A 16 1.35 45.21 21.33
C ILE A 16 -0.03 45.40 20.70
N THR A 17 -0.81 44.33 20.54
CA THR A 17 -2.26 44.45 20.32
C THR A 17 -3.02 44.11 21.59
N LYS A 18 -3.77 45.13 22.03
CA LYS A 18 -4.49 45.29 23.29
C LYS A 18 -5.50 44.18 23.56
N ARG A 19 -5.37 43.61 24.76
CA ARG A 19 -6.46 43.01 25.56
C ARG A 19 -7.72 43.88 25.51
N LYS A 20 -8.86 43.27 25.19
CA LYS A 20 -10.19 43.80 25.52
C LYS A 20 -10.82 42.82 26.53
N ARG A 21 -10.99 43.30 27.77
CA ARG A 21 -11.81 42.68 28.83
C ARG A 21 -13.24 43.20 28.71
N ASN A 22 -14.17 42.38 29.23
CA ASN A 22 -15.60 42.58 29.53
C ASN A 22 -16.44 41.53 28.78
N SER A 23 -17.38 40.82 29.37
CA SER A 23 -17.99 40.87 30.71
C SER A 23 -18.71 39.54 30.99
N ILE A 24 -18.82 39.23 32.26
CA ILE A 24 -19.60 38.12 32.84
C ILE A 24 -21.09 38.29 32.50
N SER A 25 -21.76 37.21 32.09
CA SER A 25 -23.19 37.01 32.34
C SER A 25 -23.43 35.52 32.60
N GLU A 26 -23.73 35.22 33.85
CA GLU A 26 -24.33 33.97 34.29
C GLU A 26 -25.70 33.80 33.63
N GLN A 27 -26.04 32.57 33.24
CA GLN A 27 -27.41 32.08 33.31
C GLN A 27 -27.42 30.55 33.40
N SER A 28 -28.36 30.10 34.20
CA SER A 28 -28.50 28.84 34.91
C SER A 28 -29.16 27.71 34.12
N GLU A 29 -28.87 26.48 34.58
CA GLU A 29 -29.73 25.30 34.63
C GLU A 29 -30.42 24.77 33.34
N ASN A 30 -30.08 23.53 32.96
CA ASN A 30 -31.00 22.43 33.21
C ASN A 30 -30.33 21.05 33.09
N VAL A 31 -30.62 20.26 34.12
CA VAL A 31 -30.31 18.84 34.34
C VAL A 31 -31.20 17.98 33.43
N TYR A 32 -30.67 16.90 32.83
CA TYR A 32 -31.38 15.62 32.78
C TYR A 32 -30.41 14.46 32.52
N GLU A 33 -30.50 13.50 33.44
CA GLU A 33 -29.76 12.25 33.58
C GLU A 33 -30.52 11.09 32.90
N LYS A 34 -29.83 9.94 32.79
CA LYS A 34 -30.29 8.55 32.45
C LYS A 34 -30.06 8.11 31.01
N SER A 35 -29.73 6.84 30.73
CA SER A 35 -29.21 5.71 31.52
C SER A 35 -28.88 4.60 30.52
N ASN A 36 -27.83 3.82 30.80
CA ASN A 36 -27.51 2.56 30.14
C ASN A 36 -28.71 1.58 30.08
N ARG A 37 -28.89 0.91 28.93
CA ARG A 37 -29.45 -0.46 28.90
C ARG A 37 -28.84 -1.29 27.78
N LYS A 38 -28.18 -2.38 28.21
CA LYS A 38 -27.82 -3.55 27.42
C LYS A 38 -29.09 -4.35 27.15
N GLU A 39 -29.28 -4.83 25.92
CA GLU A 39 -30.22 -5.92 25.64
C GLU A 39 -29.55 -7.01 24.80
N SER A 40 -29.56 -8.19 25.39
CA SER A 40 -29.21 -9.50 24.87
C SER A 40 -30.39 -10.10 24.09
N ILE A 41 -30.14 -10.67 22.90
CA ILE A 41 -31.16 -11.36 22.10
C ILE A 41 -30.90 -12.87 22.13
N THR A 42 -31.92 -13.59 22.58
CA THR A 42 -32.00 -15.05 22.70
C THR A 42 -32.63 -15.66 21.43
N LEU A 43 -31.99 -16.69 20.88
CA LEU A 43 -32.46 -17.53 19.76
C LEU A 43 -33.47 -18.58 20.21
N LYS A 44 -34.52 -18.87 19.40
CA LYS A 44 -35.31 -20.13 19.40
C LYS A 44 -36.11 -20.32 18.07
N PRO A 45 -36.55 -21.53 17.69
CA PRO A 45 -36.14 -22.18 16.44
C PRO A 45 -37.26 -22.62 15.46
N HIS A 46 -36.82 -23.17 14.33
CA HIS A 46 -37.55 -23.82 13.22
C HIS A 46 -38.65 -24.83 13.61
N ARG A 47 -39.69 -24.90 12.75
CA ARG A 47 -40.48 -26.12 12.50
C ARG A 47 -40.80 -26.29 11.01
N SER A 48 -40.60 -27.51 10.53
CA SER A 48 -41.00 -28.12 9.26
C SER A 48 -42.33 -28.88 9.40
N PHE A 49 -43.01 -29.17 8.28
CA PHE A 49 -43.63 -30.46 7.88
C PHE A 49 -44.69 -30.25 6.77
N ALA A 50 -44.60 -31.06 5.70
CA ALA A 50 -45.57 -31.25 4.60
C ALA A 50 -46.52 -32.45 4.95
N PRO A 51 -47.23 -33.16 4.02
CA PRO A 51 -47.76 -32.91 2.65
C PRO A 51 -49.24 -33.40 2.44
N GLY A 52 -49.84 -33.23 1.23
CA GLY A 52 -50.99 -34.08 0.80
C GLY A 52 -51.89 -33.59 -0.36
N PHE A 53 -51.73 -34.20 -1.55
CA PHE A 53 -52.68 -34.63 -2.63
C PHE A 53 -54.20 -34.25 -2.55
N SER A 54 -55.02 -34.04 -3.61
CA SER A 54 -55.04 -34.46 -5.03
C SER A 54 -56.21 -33.81 -5.85
N GLN A 55 -56.03 -33.81 -7.18
CA GLN A 55 -56.98 -34.10 -8.30
C GLN A 55 -58.04 -33.13 -8.91
N ARG A 56 -57.88 -32.97 -10.25
CA ARG A 56 -58.82 -32.94 -11.41
C ARG A 56 -59.47 -31.61 -11.94
N ASP A 57 -59.01 -31.24 -13.15
CA ASP A 57 -59.72 -30.95 -14.44
C ASP A 57 -61.12 -30.28 -14.48
N CYS A 58 -61.56 -29.46 -15.46
CA CYS A 58 -60.99 -28.67 -16.56
C CYS A 58 -62.15 -27.82 -17.20
N LYS A 59 -61.97 -26.48 -17.32
CA LYS A 59 -62.51 -25.52 -18.35
C LYS A 59 -64.04 -25.25 -18.46
N PRO A 60 -64.53 -24.12 -19.08
CA PRO A 60 -63.84 -23.21 -20.02
C PRO A 60 -64.00 -21.68 -19.80
N VAL A 61 -63.28 -20.98 -20.67
CA VAL A 61 -62.93 -19.55 -20.79
C VAL A 61 -64.09 -18.68 -21.31
N ARG A 62 -64.19 -17.41 -20.84
CA ARG A 62 -64.15 -16.20 -21.70
C ARG A 62 -64.10 -14.85 -20.93
N HIS A 63 -63.03 -14.14 -21.27
CA HIS A 63 -62.69 -12.71 -21.23
C HIS A 63 -63.58 -11.67 -20.55
N SER A 64 -62.95 -10.95 -19.60
CA SER A 64 -63.14 -9.50 -19.46
C SER A 64 -61.91 -8.81 -18.85
N LYS A 65 -61.33 -7.93 -19.66
CA LYS A 65 -60.43 -6.79 -19.42
C LYS A 65 -59.98 -6.54 -17.97
N SER A 66 -58.67 -6.64 -17.70
CA SER A 66 -58.07 -6.07 -16.48
C SER A 66 -56.90 -5.13 -16.79
N SER A 67 -57.12 -3.89 -16.35
CA SER A 67 -56.22 -2.79 -16.03
C SER A 67 -54.72 -3.10 -15.94
N LEU A 68 -53.94 -2.27 -16.63
CA LEU A 68 -52.51 -2.04 -16.46
C LEU A 68 -52.14 -1.79 -14.98
N ARG A 69 -51.72 -2.83 -14.26
CA ARG A 69 -50.97 -2.68 -13.01
C ARG A 69 -49.51 -2.37 -13.35
N ARG A 70 -49.17 -1.08 -13.25
CA ARG A 70 -47.82 -0.53 -13.28
C ARG A 70 -46.97 -1.25 -12.22
N ARG A 71 -46.19 -2.24 -12.66
CA ARG A 71 -45.28 -3.02 -11.80
C ARG A 71 -44.19 -2.04 -11.32
N ARG A 72 -44.32 -1.54 -10.09
CA ARG A 72 -43.24 -0.84 -9.39
C ARG A 72 -42.07 -1.81 -9.36
N ARG A 73 -41.08 -1.61 -10.23
CA ARG A 73 -39.75 -2.20 -10.07
C ARG A 73 -39.19 -1.59 -8.80
N THR A 74 -39.32 -2.30 -7.69
CA THR A 74 -38.46 -2.11 -6.53
C THR A 74 -37.04 -2.30 -7.05
N LYS A 75 -36.35 -1.17 -7.26
CA LYS A 75 -34.90 -1.16 -7.42
C LYS A 75 -34.37 -1.68 -6.10
N GLU A 76 -34.07 -2.97 -6.03
CA GLU A 76 -33.23 -3.50 -4.96
C GLU A 76 -31.97 -2.64 -4.98
N LYS A 77 -31.82 -1.80 -3.95
CA LYS A 77 -30.56 -1.15 -3.65
C LYS A 77 -29.62 -2.30 -3.29
N ILE A 78 -28.86 -2.75 -4.27
CA ILE A 78 -27.63 -3.48 -4.00
C ILE A 78 -26.75 -2.51 -3.21
N SER A 79 -26.81 -2.60 -1.89
CA SER A 79 -25.88 -1.96 -0.97
C SER A 79 -24.56 -2.73 -1.05
N SER A 80 -23.80 -2.54 -2.13
CA SER A 80 -22.51 -3.23 -2.32
C SER A 80 -21.31 -2.37 -1.91
N SER A 81 -21.40 -1.62 -0.80
CA SER A 81 -20.16 -1.23 -0.13
C SER A 81 -19.74 -2.42 0.72
N VAL A 82 -19.03 -3.36 0.11
CA VAL A 82 -18.22 -4.32 0.87
C VAL A 82 -17.10 -3.49 1.49
N GLU A 83 -17.30 -3.07 2.73
CA GLU A 83 -16.25 -2.43 3.50
C GLU A 83 -15.19 -3.48 3.81
N ARG A 84 -13.92 -3.08 3.78
CA ARG A 84 -12.82 -3.97 4.13
C ARG A 84 -12.79 -4.09 5.63
N GLU A 85 -12.74 -5.30 6.14
CA GLU A 85 -12.66 -5.53 7.57
C GLU A 85 -11.21 -5.41 8.07
N TRP A 86 -11.08 -4.89 9.28
CA TRP A 86 -9.85 -4.95 10.04
C TRP A 86 -9.68 -6.33 10.64
N VAL A 87 -8.49 -6.91 10.48
CA VAL A 87 -8.11 -8.13 11.20
C VAL A 87 -6.84 -7.86 11.97
N PHE A 88 -6.78 -8.41 13.16
CA PHE A 88 -5.70 -8.19 14.11
C PHE A 88 -4.67 -9.32 14.01
N SER A 89 -3.41 -9.01 14.32
CA SER A 89 -2.38 -10.04 14.48
C SER A 89 -2.71 -10.93 15.68
N ALA A 90 -2.25 -12.19 15.64
CA ALA A 90 -2.35 -13.09 16.79
C ALA A 90 -1.49 -12.63 17.99
N ASN A 91 -0.50 -11.78 17.73
CA ASN A 91 0.38 -11.25 18.75
C ASN A 91 -0.27 -10.03 19.44
N ASN A 92 -0.30 -10.03 20.78
CA ASN A 92 -0.81 -8.91 21.55
C ASN A 92 0.23 -7.77 21.64
N PHE A 93 -0.09 -6.63 21.02
CA PHE A 93 0.72 -5.41 21.04
C PHE A 93 -0.01 -4.23 21.70
N GLU A 94 -1.08 -4.48 22.45
CA GLU A 94 -1.92 -3.42 23.03
C GLU A 94 -1.15 -2.48 23.96
N ASN A 95 -0.09 -3.00 24.59
CA ASN A 95 0.78 -2.27 25.54
C ASN A 95 1.86 -1.41 24.86
N LEU A 96 1.98 -1.41 23.53
CA LEU A 96 2.88 -0.49 22.85
C LEU A 96 2.30 0.92 22.87
N ALA A 97 3.09 1.87 23.37
CA ALA A 97 2.70 3.28 23.48
C ALA A 97 2.51 3.91 22.09
N ASP A 98 3.37 3.56 21.14
CA ASP A 98 3.39 4.17 19.82
C ASP A 98 2.70 3.31 18.77
N LYS A 99 1.72 3.92 18.12
CA LYS A 99 0.90 3.30 17.08
C LYS A 99 0.95 4.20 15.86
N LEU A 100 1.35 3.62 14.74
CA LEU A 100 1.31 4.29 13.45
C LEU A 100 0.59 3.41 12.45
N VAL A 101 0.08 4.09 11.44
CA VAL A 101 -0.53 3.50 10.28
C VAL A 101 0.37 3.75 9.07
N LEU A 102 0.83 2.70 8.42
CA LEU A 102 1.44 2.79 7.10
C LEU A 102 0.40 2.39 6.03
N VAL A 103 0.47 2.88 4.81
CA VAL A 103 -0.40 2.38 3.72
C VAL A 103 0.41 2.26 2.46
N SER A 104 0.55 1.06 1.91
CA SER A 104 1.10 0.86 0.55
C SER A 104 -0.03 0.80 -0.46
N TYR A 105 0.03 1.62 -1.51
CA TYR A 105 -1.00 1.60 -2.56
C TYR A 105 -0.51 2.06 -3.94
N ASN A 106 -0.49 1.11 -4.89
CA ASN A 106 -0.30 1.40 -6.31
C ASN A 106 -1.59 2.01 -6.89
N LEU A 107 -1.50 3.23 -7.40
CA LEU A 107 -2.64 4.04 -7.81
C LEU A 107 -3.17 3.75 -9.23
N LEU A 108 -2.44 2.93 -10.00
CA LEU A 108 -2.59 2.80 -11.45
C LEU A 108 -2.41 4.15 -12.16
N GLY A 109 -1.22 4.37 -12.73
CA GLY A 109 -0.85 5.62 -13.40
C GLY A 109 -1.86 5.99 -14.49
N VAL A 110 -2.18 7.27 -14.63
CA VAL A 110 -3.07 7.79 -15.69
C VAL A 110 -2.54 7.42 -17.07
N ASP A 111 -1.26 7.68 -17.32
CA ASP A 111 -0.66 7.44 -18.62
C ASP A 111 -0.48 5.93 -18.85
N ASN A 112 -0.11 5.18 -17.80
CA ASN A 112 -0.02 3.71 -17.82
C ASN A 112 -1.37 3.06 -18.18
N ALA A 113 -2.46 3.48 -17.52
CA ALA A 113 -3.81 3.00 -17.81
C ALA A 113 -4.28 3.34 -19.23
N SER A 114 -3.85 4.50 -19.75
CA SER A 114 -4.20 4.95 -21.09
C SER A 114 -3.43 4.19 -22.17
N ASN A 115 -2.15 3.94 -21.93
CA ASN A 115 -1.25 3.21 -22.85
C ASN A 115 -1.56 1.71 -22.92
N HIS A 116 -2.13 1.14 -21.85
CA HIS A 116 -2.49 -0.28 -21.76
C HIS A 116 -4.01 -0.49 -21.67
N MET A 117 -4.76 0.20 -22.53
CA MET A 117 -6.22 0.09 -22.58
C MET A 117 -6.72 -1.34 -22.87
N ASP A 118 -5.90 -2.18 -23.50
CA ASP A 118 -6.16 -3.59 -23.76
C ASP A 118 -6.34 -4.40 -22.47
N LEU A 119 -5.61 -4.06 -21.40
CA LEU A 119 -5.77 -4.69 -20.08
C LEU A 119 -7.09 -4.33 -19.39
N TYR A 120 -7.74 -3.26 -19.86
CA TYR A 120 -8.96 -2.69 -19.27
C TYR A 120 -10.13 -2.67 -20.27
N TYR A 121 -10.12 -3.53 -21.28
CA TYR A 121 -11.11 -3.53 -22.37
C TYR A 121 -12.57 -3.64 -21.89
N ASN A 122 -12.80 -4.28 -20.74
CA ASN A 122 -14.11 -4.47 -20.12
C ASN A 122 -14.47 -3.36 -19.10
N VAL A 123 -13.60 -2.38 -18.89
CA VAL A 123 -13.83 -1.26 -17.97
C VAL A 123 -14.33 -0.03 -18.75
N PRO A 124 -15.53 0.49 -18.45
CA PRO A 124 -16.01 1.73 -19.07
C PRO A 124 -15.02 2.89 -18.90
N ARG A 125 -14.69 3.61 -19.99
CA ARG A 125 -13.70 4.72 -19.99
C ARG A 125 -13.89 5.75 -18.88
N LYS A 126 -15.14 6.13 -18.59
CA LYS A 126 -15.49 7.03 -17.47
C LYS A 126 -14.97 6.58 -16.10
N HIS A 127 -14.66 5.29 -15.92
CA HIS A 127 -14.09 4.74 -14.69
C HIS A 127 -12.57 4.78 -14.65
N LEU A 128 -11.91 4.94 -15.81
CA LEU A 128 -10.47 5.12 -15.94
C LEU A 128 -10.07 6.60 -15.91
N GLU A 129 -11.00 7.52 -16.19
CA GLU A 129 -10.78 8.97 -16.15
C GLU A 129 -10.20 9.43 -14.80
N TRP A 130 -9.07 10.14 -14.86
CA TRP A 130 -8.36 10.63 -13.67
C TRP A 130 -9.23 11.51 -12.78
N SER A 131 -10.02 12.40 -13.38
CA SER A 131 -10.96 13.28 -12.66
C SER A 131 -11.90 12.49 -11.75
N ARG A 132 -12.34 11.29 -12.16
CA ARG A 132 -13.13 10.40 -11.32
C ARG A 132 -12.26 9.60 -10.35
N ARG A 133 -11.19 8.97 -10.84
CA ARG A 133 -10.35 8.08 -10.03
C ARG A 133 -9.73 8.80 -8.84
N LYS A 134 -9.23 10.02 -9.01
CA LYS A 134 -8.59 10.78 -7.92
C LYS A 134 -9.50 10.99 -6.72
N HIS A 135 -10.78 11.30 -6.95
CA HIS A 135 -11.76 11.44 -5.86
C HIS A 135 -12.05 10.11 -5.16
N LEU A 136 -12.08 8.99 -5.89
CA LEU A 136 -12.29 7.66 -5.31
C LEU A 136 -11.07 7.18 -4.52
N ILE A 137 -9.87 7.40 -5.06
CA ILE A 137 -8.59 7.11 -4.40
C ILE A 137 -8.49 7.91 -3.10
N CYS A 138 -8.71 9.23 -3.15
CA CYS A 138 -8.71 10.05 -1.95
C CYS A 138 -9.78 9.58 -0.95
N LYS A 139 -10.99 9.25 -1.41
CA LYS A 139 -12.04 8.71 -0.53
C LYS A 139 -11.59 7.44 0.17
N GLU A 140 -10.99 6.49 -0.56
CA GLU A 140 -10.46 5.24 -0.01
C GLU A 140 -9.35 5.51 1.02
N ILE A 141 -8.36 6.35 0.69
CA ILE A 141 -7.27 6.72 1.60
C ILE A 141 -7.80 7.33 2.92
N SER A 142 -8.86 8.15 2.87
CA SER A 142 -9.45 8.71 4.11
C SER A 142 -10.04 7.67 5.06
N ARG A 143 -10.37 6.46 4.58
CA ARG A 143 -10.96 5.42 5.41
C ARG A 143 -9.93 4.72 6.29
N TYR A 144 -8.67 4.69 5.88
CA TYR A 144 -7.59 4.03 6.62
C TYR A 144 -7.08 4.88 7.80
N ASN A 145 -7.38 6.19 7.83
CA ASN A 145 -6.82 7.13 8.80
C ASN A 145 -5.29 7.10 8.83
N ALA A 146 -4.67 7.22 7.65
CA ALA A 146 -3.26 6.91 7.53
C ALA A 146 -2.31 7.88 8.23
N SER A 147 -1.25 7.35 8.85
CA SER A 147 -0.14 8.14 9.37
C SER A 147 0.90 8.40 8.28
N ILE A 148 1.18 7.38 7.46
CA ILE A 148 2.17 7.38 6.38
C ILE A 148 1.56 6.66 5.17
N LEU A 149 1.75 7.20 3.96
CA LEU A 149 1.30 6.65 2.69
C LEU A 149 2.51 6.42 1.77
N CYS A 150 2.72 5.20 1.33
CA CYS A 150 3.66 4.81 0.29
C CYS A 150 2.86 4.52 -0.99
N LEU A 151 2.98 5.38 -2.00
CA LEU A 151 2.18 5.29 -3.23
C LEU A 151 3.10 4.95 -4.40
N GLN A 152 2.63 4.08 -5.29
CA GLN A 152 3.31 3.70 -6.54
C GLN A 152 2.44 4.08 -7.76
N GLU A 153 3.06 4.13 -8.93
CA GLU A 153 2.46 4.62 -10.19
C GLU A 153 1.87 6.04 -10.08
N VAL A 154 2.61 6.95 -9.42
CA VAL A 154 2.20 8.34 -9.23
C VAL A 154 2.71 9.21 -10.37
N ASP A 155 1.82 9.58 -11.31
CA ASP A 155 2.11 10.45 -12.47
C ASP A 155 1.35 11.80 -12.45
N ARG A 156 0.53 12.03 -11.42
CA ARG A 156 -0.18 13.30 -11.16
C ARG A 156 0.06 13.72 -9.71
N PHE A 157 1.33 13.88 -9.35
CA PHE A 157 1.73 14.22 -7.98
C PHE A 157 1.11 15.52 -7.50
N ASP A 158 1.16 16.59 -8.29
CA ASP A 158 0.63 17.92 -7.88
C ASP A 158 -0.85 17.88 -7.49
N ASP A 159 -1.66 17.12 -8.25
CA ASP A 159 -3.08 16.89 -7.94
C ASP A 159 -3.24 16.18 -6.58
N LEU A 160 -2.42 15.16 -6.32
CA LEU A 160 -2.46 14.40 -5.07
C LEU A 160 -1.94 15.22 -3.89
N ASP A 161 -0.86 15.99 -4.08
CA ASP A 161 -0.27 16.83 -3.04
C ASP A 161 -1.28 17.85 -2.54
N VAL A 162 -1.98 18.55 -3.44
CA VAL A 162 -3.04 19.49 -3.07
C VAL A 162 -4.16 18.78 -2.29
N LEU A 163 -4.62 17.62 -2.75
CA LEU A 163 -5.71 16.88 -2.10
C LEU A 163 -5.32 16.32 -0.73
N LEU A 164 -4.09 15.83 -0.58
CA LEU A 164 -3.58 15.23 0.66
C LEU A 164 -3.09 16.29 1.66
N LYS A 165 -2.58 17.42 1.20
CA LYS A 165 -2.25 18.58 2.03
C LYS A 165 -3.45 19.14 2.77
N ASN A 166 -4.60 19.22 2.10
CA ASN A 166 -5.88 19.57 2.74
C ASN A 166 -6.31 18.59 3.85
N ARG A 167 -5.64 17.43 3.95
CA ARG A 167 -5.86 16.39 4.95
C ARG A 167 -4.69 16.27 5.92
N GLY A 168 -3.79 17.26 5.96
CA GLY A 168 -2.67 17.32 6.88
C GLY A 168 -1.49 16.42 6.52
N PHE A 169 -1.40 15.96 5.26
CA PHE A 169 -0.22 15.26 4.79
C PHE A 169 0.78 16.23 4.14
N ARG A 170 2.06 15.90 4.26
CA ARG A 170 3.13 16.38 3.38
C ARG A 170 3.74 15.19 2.67
N GLY A 171 4.32 15.39 1.50
CA GLY A 171 4.94 14.29 0.78
C GLY A 171 6.09 14.68 -0.12
N VAL A 172 6.85 13.66 -0.50
CA VAL A 172 7.95 13.72 -1.46
C VAL A 172 7.71 12.73 -2.58
N HIS A 173 8.15 13.07 -3.79
CA HIS A 173 7.97 12.25 -4.98
C HIS A 173 9.28 12.02 -5.69
N LYS A 174 9.39 10.85 -6.32
CA LYS A 174 10.46 10.53 -7.24
C LYS A 174 9.86 9.85 -8.47
N SER A 175 9.88 10.56 -9.60
CA SER A 175 9.59 9.99 -10.92
C SER A 175 10.59 8.90 -11.27
N ARG A 176 10.14 7.90 -12.02
CA ARG A 176 11.00 6.97 -12.76
C ARG A 176 11.92 7.76 -13.70
N THR A 177 13.06 7.16 -14.04
CA THR A 177 13.94 7.75 -15.04
C THR A 177 13.46 7.43 -16.47
N GLY A 178 14.11 7.98 -17.49
CA GLY A 178 13.70 7.80 -18.88
C GLY A 178 12.35 8.46 -19.20
N GLU A 179 11.55 7.84 -20.07
CA GLU A 179 10.31 8.43 -20.62
C GLU A 179 9.05 8.14 -19.79
N ALA A 180 9.16 7.36 -18.72
CA ALA A 180 8.04 7.04 -17.86
C ALA A 180 7.60 8.28 -17.05
N SER A 181 6.30 8.57 -17.06
CA SER A 181 5.74 9.75 -16.37
C SER A 181 5.36 9.50 -14.91
N ASP A 182 5.33 8.25 -14.46
CA ASP A 182 4.98 7.85 -13.11
C ASP A 182 6.21 7.68 -12.21
N GLY A 183 5.95 7.49 -10.92
CA GLY A 183 6.98 7.31 -9.90
C GLY A 183 6.43 6.80 -8.58
N CYS A 184 7.24 6.94 -7.54
CA CYS A 184 6.88 6.66 -6.17
C CYS A 184 6.69 7.96 -5.39
N ALA A 185 5.75 7.94 -4.44
CA ALA A 185 5.61 9.02 -3.46
C ALA A 185 5.52 8.47 -2.04
N ILE A 186 6.05 9.23 -1.08
CA ILE A 186 5.87 8.98 0.35
C ILE A 186 5.21 10.22 0.93
N PHE A 187 4.06 10.06 1.58
CA PHE A 187 3.40 11.10 2.35
C PHE A 187 3.35 10.73 3.83
N TRP A 188 3.40 11.71 4.73
CA TRP A 188 3.24 11.53 6.17
C TRP A 188 2.38 12.65 6.75
N LYS A 189 1.72 12.37 7.87
CA LYS A 189 0.98 13.37 8.64
C LYS A 189 1.93 14.37 9.27
N GLU A 190 1.83 15.63 8.86
CA GLU A 190 2.74 16.70 9.29
C GLU A 190 2.69 16.93 10.81
N ASN A 191 1.51 16.78 11.41
CA ASN A 191 1.35 16.92 12.86
C ASN A 191 1.93 15.73 13.64
N LEU A 192 2.16 14.58 13.00
CA LEU A 192 2.69 13.38 13.64
C LEU A 192 4.18 13.17 13.38
N PHE A 193 4.71 13.64 12.25
CA PHE A 193 6.10 13.41 11.88
C PHE A 193 6.79 14.62 11.26
N GLU A 194 8.08 14.73 11.55
CA GLU A 194 9.03 15.57 10.83
C GLU A 194 9.89 14.70 9.90
N LEU A 195 10.13 15.19 8.68
CA LEU A 195 11.07 14.56 7.73
C LEU A 195 12.48 15.03 8.05
N LEU A 196 13.36 14.09 8.39
CA LEU A 196 14.76 14.37 8.72
C LEU A 196 15.72 14.11 7.56
N ASP A 197 15.46 13.08 6.75
CA ASP A 197 16.25 12.75 5.57
C ASP A 197 15.36 12.14 4.48
N HIS A 198 15.69 12.43 3.22
CA HIS A 198 15.03 11.86 2.04
C HIS A 198 16.07 11.45 1.01
N GLN A 199 16.19 10.15 0.79
CA GLN A 199 17.04 9.55 -0.22
C GLN A 199 16.22 8.89 -1.32
N HIS A 200 16.82 8.76 -2.50
CA HIS A 200 16.22 8.06 -3.63
C HIS A 200 17.24 7.11 -4.27
N ILE A 201 16.71 6.10 -4.95
CA ILE A 201 17.47 5.14 -5.74
C ILE A 201 16.96 5.24 -7.17
N GLU A 202 17.85 5.52 -8.10
CA GLU A 202 17.62 5.37 -9.53
C GLU A 202 18.33 4.09 -9.95
N PHE A 203 17.57 3.06 -10.30
CA PHE A 203 18.14 1.74 -10.57
C PHE A 203 18.90 1.67 -11.89
N ASP A 204 18.68 2.61 -12.80
CA ASP A 204 19.37 2.71 -14.09
C ASP A 204 20.87 2.99 -13.92
N LYS A 205 21.25 3.75 -12.88
CA LYS A 205 22.65 3.95 -12.45
C LYS A 205 23.38 2.65 -12.10
N PHE A 206 22.64 1.56 -11.90
CA PHE A 206 23.15 0.23 -11.59
C PHE A 206 22.83 -0.80 -12.69
N GLY A 207 22.45 -0.35 -13.89
CA GLY A 207 22.08 -1.22 -15.01
C GLY A 207 20.71 -1.90 -14.84
N MET A 208 19.92 -1.51 -13.84
CA MET A 208 18.69 -2.17 -13.43
C MET A 208 17.43 -1.42 -13.86
N ARG A 209 17.39 -0.94 -15.11
CA ARG A 209 16.23 -0.24 -15.71
C ARG A 209 15.80 1.02 -14.95
N ASN A 210 14.77 1.68 -15.46
CA ASN A 210 14.38 3.02 -15.05
C ASN A 210 13.49 3.08 -13.80
N ASN A 211 13.36 1.96 -13.07
CA ASN A 211 12.61 1.91 -11.83
C ASN A 211 13.29 2.79 -10.76
N VAL A 212 12.53 3.15 -9.73
CA VAL A 212 13.02 3.96 -8.61
C VAL A 212 12.53 3.45 -7.26
N ALA A 213 13.22 3.87 -6.22
CA ALA A 213 12.79 3.73 -4.83
C ALA A 213 13.08 5.01 -4.04
N GLN A 214 12.43 5.15 -2.90
CA GLN A 214 12.61 6.24 -1.95
C GLN A 214 12.83 5.68 -0.54
N LEU A 215 13.63 6.39 0.25
CA LEU A 215 13.84 6.15 1.67
C LEU A 215 13.68 7.48 2.40
N CYS A 216 12.84 7.53 3.42
CA CYS A 216 12.67 8.70 4.29
C CYS A 216 13.04 8.32 5.72
N VAL A 217 13.69 9.22 6.43
CA VAL A 217 13.81 9.16 7.89
C VAL A 217 12.77 10.09 8.49
N LEU A 218 11.86 9.53 9.27
CA LEU A 218 10.79 10.27 9.93
C LEU A 218 10.98 10.23 11.44
N GLU A 219 10.91 11.39 12.09
CA GLU A 219 10.86 11.50 13.55
C GLU A 219 9.42 11.75 13.98
N MET A 220 8.95 10.95 14.94
CA MET A 220 7.61 11.07 15.49
C MET A 220 7.54 12.21 16.51
N ASN A 221 6.63 13.14 16.29
CA ASN A 221 6.33 14.21 17.22
C ASN A 221 5.78 13.59 18.51
N CYS A 222 6.49 13.74 19.62
CA CYS A 222 5.96 13.38 20.93
C CYS A 222 5.02 14.50 21.38
N GLU A 223 3.71 14.24 21.45
CA GLU A 223 2.83 15.16 22.16
C GLU A 223 3.22 15.14 23.65
N GLU A 224 3.76 16.26 24.14
CA GLU A 224 3.90 16.48 25.58
C GLU A 224 2.48 16.64 26.15
N ASP A 225 1.93 15.62 26.81
CA ASP A 225 0.67 15.76 27.55
C ASP A 225 0.86 16.88 28.60
N PRO A 226 0.17 18.04 28.46
CA PRO A 226 0.34 19.17 29.37
C PRO A 226 -0.04 18.86 30.82
N LYS A 227 -0.76 17.74 31.06
CA LYS A 227 -1.26 17.34 32.38
C LYS A 227 -0.40 16.27 33.06
N SER A 228 0.53 15.64 32.37
CA SER A 228 1.39 14.61 32.95
C SER A 228 2.62 15.25 33.64
N LYS A 229 2.57 15.39 34.97
CA LYS A 229 3.70 15.87 35.79
C LYS A 229 4.83 14.83 35.92
N LEU A 230 4.66 13.64 35.35
CA LEU A 230 5.64 12.55 35.41
C LEU A 230 6.44 12.55 34.10
N ARG A 231 7.51 13.35 34.10
CA ARG A 231 8.48 13.40 33.00
C ARG A 231 9.28 12.10 32.97
N VAL A 232 8.78 11.10 32.25
CA VAL A 232 9.66 10.13 31.59
C VAL A 232 9.73 10.59 30.15
N ARG A 233 10.58 11.58 29.87
CA ARG A 233 11.09 11.70 28.51
C ARG A 233 11.78 10.37 28.25
N SER A 234 11.29 9.58 27.30
CA SER A 234 12.22 8.74 26.55
C SER A 234 13.30 9.71 26.08
N SER A 235 14.52 9.55 26.62
CA SER A 235 15.67 10.38 26.27
C SER A 235 15.87 10.40 24.74
N ASP A 236 15.48 9.32 24.08
CA ASP A 236 15.81 9.09 22.69
C ASP A 236 14.68 9.49 21.75
N PRO A 237 14.99 10.25 20.68
CA PRO A 237 14.05 10.63 19.65
C PRO A 237 13.52 9.39 18.92
N ARG A 238 12.21 9.35 18.71
CA ARG A 238 11.54 8.20 18.10
C ARG A 238 11.55 8.34 16.59
N ARG A 239 12.44 7.60 15.94
CA ARG A 239 12.67 7.70 14.49
C ARG A 239 12.40 6.36 13.81
N LEU A 240 12.03 6.41 12.54
CA LEU A 240 12.00 5.23 11.67
C LEU A 240 12.44 5.57 10.25
N VAL A 241 13.00 4.57 9.56
CA VAL A 241 13.19 4.58 8.11
C VAL A 241 11.91 4.07 7.46
N VAL A 242 11.37 4.81 6.50
CA VAL A 242 10.28 4.40 5.62
C VAL A 242 10.80 4.25 4.21
N GLY A 243 10.70 3.04 3.66
CA GLY A 243 11.03 2.76 2.26
C GLY A 243 9.80 2.56 1.39
N ASN A 244 9.88 3.04 0.15
CA ASN A 244 8.89 2.79 -0.89
C ASN A 244 9.58 2.43 -2.21
N ILE A 245 9.21 1.32 -2.85
CA ILE A 245 9.81 0.83 -4.11
C ILE A 245 8.74 0.45 -5.13
N HIS A 246 9.02 0.56 -6.44
CA HIS A 246 8.24 -0.09 -7.49
C HIS A 246 9.21 -0.88 -8.38
N VAL A 247 9.31 -2.18 -8.13
CA VAL A 247 10.23 -3.10 -8.82
C VAL A 247 9.76 -3.36 -10.25
N LEU A 248 10.70 -3.73 -11.12
CA LEU A 248 10.45 -4.06 -12.52
C LEU A 248 9.28 -5.05 -12.68
N PHE A 249 8.34 -4.75 -13.58
CA PHE A 249 7.19 -5.61 -13.87
C PHE A 249 7.57 -6.91 -14.59
N ASN A 250 8.48 -6.83 -15.59
CA ASN A 250 8.78 -7.93 -16.51
C ASN A 250 9.09 -9.25 -15.78
N PRO A 251 8.24 -10.29 -15.92
CA PRO A 251 8.36 -11.52 -15.14
C PRO A 251 9.65 -12.28 -15.43
N LYS A 252 10.17 -12.17 -16.66
CA LYS A 252 11.37 -12.87 -17.13
C LYS A 252 12.67 -12.23 -16.68
N ARG A 253 12.63 -11.07 -16.02
CA ARG A 253 13.84 -10.32 -15.59
C ARG A 253 14.06 -10.37 -14.08
N GLY A 254 13.97 -11.58 -13.51
CA GLY A 254 14.20 -11.80 -12.09
C GLY A 254 15.61 -11.42 -11.61
N ASP A 255 16.59 -11.44 -12.51
CA ASP A 255 17.95 -10.91 -12.31
C ASP A 255 17.92 -9.44 -11.88
N ILE A 256 17.20 -8.60 -12.63
CA ILE A 256 17.03 -7.18 -12.29
C ILE A 256 16.16 -7.02 -11.05
N LYS A 257 15.06 -7.76 -10.94
CA LYS A 257 14.15 -7.63 -9.79
C LYS A 257 14.86 -7.91 -8.47
N LEU A 258 15.61 -9.02 -8.41
CA LEU A 258 16.37 -9.41 -7.23
C LEU A 258 17.44 -8.36 -6.89
N GLY A 259 18.16 -7.86 -7.89
CA GLY A 259 19.13 -6.78 -7.71
C GLY A 259 18.52 -5.49 -7.17
N GLN A 260 17.34 -5.09 -7.68
CA GLN A 260 16.62 -3.89 -7.23
C GLN A 260 16.21 -4.02 -5.76
N VAL A 261 15.64 -5.18 -5.40
CA VAL A 261 15.24 -5.48 -4.02
C VAL A 261 16.47 -5.50 -3.10
N ARG A 262 17.53 -6.23 -3.46
CA ARG A 262 18.79 -6.29 -2.70
C ARG A 262 19.32 -4.90 -2.40
N LEU A 263 19.52 -4.09 -3.45
CA LEU A 263 20.09 -2.74 -3.31
C LEU A 263 19.20 -1.82 -2.45
N PHE A 264 17.88 -1.94 -2.58
CA PHE A 264 16.94 -1.20 -1.75
C PHE A 264 17.02 -1.57 -0.27
N LEU A 265 17.08 -2.87 0.05
CA LEU A 265 17.23 -3.36 1.42
C LEU A 265 18.59 -3.00 2.02
N GLU A 266 19.67 -3.10 1.23
CA GLU A 266 21.02 -2.70 1.62
C GLU A 266 21.08 -1.21 1.99
N LYS A 267 20.49 -0.34 1.16
CA LYS A 267 20.42 1.10 1.44
C LYS A 267 19.52 1.43 2.63
N ALA A 268 18.38 0.74 2.79
CA ALA A 268 17.52 0.90 3.95
C ALA A 268 18.22 0.51 5.26
N TYR A 269 18.97 -0.60 5.23
CA TYR A 269 19.79 -1.03 6.37
C TYR A 269 20.88 -0.02 6.71
N LYS A 270 21.65 0.42 5.70
CA LYS A 270 22.70 1.42 5.90
C LYS A 270 22.14 2.71 6.49
N LEU A 271 21.01 3.19 5.98
CA LEU A 271 20.35 4.39 6.50
C LEU A 271 19.89 4.19 7.95
N SER A 272 19.35 3.02 8.29
CA SER A 272 19.03 2.67 9.68
C SER A 272 20.25 2.74 10.59
N GLN A 273 21.41 2.21 10.16
CA GLN A 273 22.68 2.29 10.92
C GLN A 273 23.14 3.73 11.11
N GLU A 274 23.14 4.54 10.04
CA GLU A 274 23.55 5.96 10.06
C GLU A 274 22.74 6.78 11.07
N TRP A 275 21.48 6.41 11.29
CA TRP A 275 20.58 7.07 12.23
C TRP A 275 20.48 6.39 13.60
N GLY A 276 21.42 5.50 13.94
CA GLY A 276 21.51 4.88 15.26
C GLY A 276 20.68 3.60 15.39
N ASN A 277 20.69 2.75 14.37
CA ASN A 277 19.97 1.47 14.32
C ASN A 277 18.44 1.60 14.42
N ILE A 278 17.87 2.68 13.87
CA ILE A 278 16.43 2.95 13.98
C ILE A 278 15.58 1.91 13.21
N PRO A 279 14.34 1.64 13.65
CA PRO A 279 13.44 0.71 12.96
C PRO A 279 13.24 1.03 11.48
N VAL A 280 13.04 -0.03 10.68
CA VAL A 280 12.77 0.07 9.25
C VAL A 280 11.38 -0.47 8.95
N ALA A 281 10.60 0.30 8.20
CA ALA A 281 9.36 -0.11 7.56
C ALA A 281 9.50 0.08 6.05
N ILE A 282 9.33 -0.99 5.29
CA ILE A 282 9.37 -0.94 3.82
C ILE A 282 8.00 -1.26 3.24
N ALA A 283 7.69 -0.70 2.08
CA ALA A 283 6.46 -0.88 1.31
C ALA A 283 6.78 -0.78 -0.20
N GLY A 284 5.88 -1.22 -1.08
CA GLY A 284 6.15 -1.08 -2.52
C GLY A 284 5.18 -1.72 -3.51
N ASP A 285 5.66 -1.83 -4.76
CA ASP A 285 5.29 -2.77 -5.84
C ASP A 285 6.50 -3.59 -6.46
N LEU A 286 7.33 -4.36 -5.72
CA LEU A 286 7.95 -5.70 -5.97
C LEU A 286 7.50 -6.50 -7.19
N ASN A 287 6.25 -6.45 -7.64
CA ASN A 287 5.78 -7.27 -8.76
C ASN A 287 6.16 -8.76 -8.60
N SER A 288 5.97 -9.29 -7.38
CA SER A 288 6.36 -10.65 -7.00
C SER A 288 5.27 -11.27 -6.10
N THR A 289 5.02 -12.57 -6.24
CA THR A 289 3.97 -13.25 -5.47
C THR A 289 4.45 -13.65 -4.06
N PRO A 290 3.55 -13.88 -3.10
CA PRO A 290 3.94 -14.31 -1.75
C PRO A 290 4.62 -15.69 -1.67
N GLN A 291 4.53 -16.51 -2.73
CA GLN A 291 5.18 -17.82 -2.84
C GLN A 291 6.47 -17.75 -3.68
N SER A 292 6.90 -16.55 -4.07
CA SER A 292 8.07 -16.35 -4.90
C SER A 292 9.35 -16.41 -4.08
N ALA A 293 10.45 -16.83 -4.71
CA ALA A 293 11.74 -16.85 -4.05
C ALA A 293 12.24 -15.43 -3.73
N ILE A 294 11.81 -14.40 -4.49
CA ILE A 294 12.04 -13.00 -4.10
C ILE A 294 11.39 -12.68 -2.76
N TYR A 295 10.16 -13.14 -2.52
CA TYR A 295 9.50 -12.94 -1.23
C TYR A 295 10.25 -13.69 -0.11
N ASP A 296 10.66 -14.93 -0.38
CA ASP A 296 11.43 -15.73 0.57
C ASP A 296 12.75 -15.05 0.92
N PHE A 297 13.52 -14.56 -0.06
CA PHE A 297 14.74 -13.78 0.15
C PHE A 297 14.54 -12.64 1.13
N ILE A 298 13.48 -11.86 0.96
CA ILE A 298 13.19 -10.71 1.82
C ILE A 298 12.85 -11.16 3.26
N ALA A 299 12.23 -12.32 3.42
CA ALA A 299 11.84 -12.86 4.72
C ALA A 299 12.98 -13.61 5.44
N SER A 300 13.77 -14.40 4.71
CA SER A 300 14.87 -15.24 5.21
C SER A 300 16.20 -14.50 5.31
N ALA A 301 16.33 -13.38 4.60
CA ALA A 301 17.55 -12.60 4.42
C ALA A 301 18.67 -13.28 3.61
N ASP A 302 18.42 -14.44 3.01
CA ASP A 302 19.36 -15.21 2.20
C ASP A 302 18.63 -15.98 1.09
N LEU A 303 19.20 -15.99 -0.11
CA LEU A 303 18.74 -16.79 -1.24
C LEU A 303 19.92 -17.25 -2.10
N ASP A 304 19.97 -18.54 -2.41
CA ASP A 304 20.89 -19.11 -3.40
C ASP A 304 20.27 -19.09 -4.80
N THR A 305 20.82 -18.30 -5.69
CA THR A 305 20.33 -18.13 -7.07
C THR A 305 20.39 -19.42 -7.89
N GLN A 306 21.28 -20.37 -7.57
CA GLN A 306 21.39 -21.63 -8.32
C GLN A 306 20.16 -22.53 -8.18
N LEU A 307 19.39 -22.35 -7.10
CA LEU A 307 18.18 -23.14 -6.83
C LEU A 307 16.95 -22.64 -7.61
N HIS A 308 17.09 -21.55 -8.38
CA HIS A 308 15.96 -20.85 -9.01
C HIS A 308 16.23 -20.49 -10.46
N ASP A 309 15.24 -20.68 -11.34
CA ASP A 309 15.23 -20.05 -12.66
C ASP A 309 14.91 -18.55 -12.49
N ARG A 310 15.82 -17.68 -12.95
CA ARG A 310 15.62 -16.22 -12.95
C ARG A 310 14.31 -15.78 -13.63
N ARG A 311 13.76 -16.56 -14.57
CA ARG A 311 12.52 -16.24 -15.28
C ARG A 311 11.26 -16.57 -14.46
N GLN A 312 11.42 -17.32 -13.37
CA GLN A 312 10.33 -17.79 -12.50
C GLN A 312 10.47 -17.30 -11.06
N ILE A 313 11.60 -16.70 -10.69
CA ILE A 313 11.93 -16.31 -9.31
C ILE A 313 10.93 -15.33 -8.66
N SER A 314 10.18 -14.56 -9.45
CA SER A 314 9.11 -13.64 -9.00
C SER A 314 7.75 -14.33 -8.79
N GLY A 315 7.61 -15.59 -9.21
CA GLY A 315 6.37 -16.36 -9.18
C GLY A 315 5.23 -15.79 -10.03
N GLN A 316 5.50 -14.81 -10.89
CA GLN A 316 4.52 -14.30 -11.84
C GLN A 316 4.31 -15.29 -12.98
N THR A 317 3.06 -15.70 -13.20
CA THR A 317 2.68 -16.46 -14.38
C THR A 317 2.35 -15.50 -15.53
N GLU A 318 2.93 -15.74 -16.71
CA GLU A 318 2.44 -15.11 -17.93
C GLU A 318 1.05 -15.71 -18.24
N VAL A 319 0.02 -14.88 -18.28
CA VAL A 319 -1.23 -15.28 -18.92
C VAL A 319 -0.93 -15.29 -20.40
N GLU A 320 -0.69 -16.46 -20.99
CA GLU A 320 -0.64 -16.56 -22.43
C GLU A 320 -1.94 -15.96 -22.98
N PRO A 321 -1.87 -15.01 -23.93
CA PRO A 321 -3.06 -14.54 -24.60
C PRO A 321 -3.70 -15.77 -25.21
N LYS A 322 -4.91 -16.13 -24.79
CA LYS A 322 -5.68 -17.20 -25.44
C LYS A 322 -5.68 -16.90 -26.93
N GLU A 323 -4.88 -17.64 -27.68
CA GLU A 323 -4.81 -17.49 -29.12
C GLU A 323 -6.24 -17.63 -29.66
N ARG A 324 -6.61 -16.72 -30.54
CA ARG A 324 -7.73 -16.96 -31.46
C ARG A 324 -7.34 -18.20 -32.25
N SER A 325 -7.90 -19.35 -31.82
CA SER A 325 -7.69 -20.67 -32.41
C SER A 325 -7.97 -20.63 -33.91
N PHE A 326 -6.90 -20.56 -34.71
CA PHE A 326 -6.82 -21.08 -36.05
C PHE A 326 -5.34 -21.23 -36.42
N ARG A 327 -4.73 -22.37 -36.06
CA ARG A 327 -3.59 -22.95 -36.80
C ARG A 327 -3.35 -24.43 -36.46
N ASN A 328 -3.75 -25.26 -37.42
CA ASN A 328 -3.25 -26.57 -37.87
C ASN A 328 -2.55 -27.51 -36.87
N HIS A 329 -3.26 -28.60 -36.55
CA HIS A 329 -2.88 -29.73 -35.70
C HIS A 329 -1.77 -30.68 -36.21
N TYR A 330 -0.87 -30.25 -37.11
CA TYR A 330 0.14 -31.16 -37.71
C TYR A 330 1.60 -30.93 -37.27
N ALA A 331 1.85 -30.14 -36.22
CA ALA A 331 3.21 -29.89 -35.73
C ALA A 331 3.40 -30.10 -34.21
N PHE A 332 2.57 -30.92 -33.55
CA PHE A 332 2.65 -31.12 -32.09
C PHE A 332 3.20 -32.49 -31.64
N SER A 333 3.86 -33.24 -32.52
CA SER A 333 4.38 -34.58 -32.18
C SER A 333 5.90 -34.72 -32.30
N ALA A 334 6.67 -33.62 -32.15
CA ALA A 334 8.14 -33.67 -32.22
C ALA A 334 8.89 -32.74 -31.23
N SER A 335 8.31 -32.40 -30.07
CA SER A 335 9.06 -31.69 -29.01
C SER A 335 8.81 -32.21 -27.58
N ALA A 336 8.04 -33.28 -27.42
CA ALA A 336 8.03 -34.02 -26.17
C ALA A 336 9.28 -34.91 -26.11
N SER A 337 10.15 -34.64 -25.12
CA SER A 337 11.31 -35.43 -24.66
C SER A 337 12.68 -34.87 -25.00
N ILE A 338 13.08 -33.78 -24.32
CA ILE A 338 14.43 -33.66 -23.76
C ILE A 338 14.28 -33.12 -22.33
N SER A 339 13.99 -34.03 -21.39
CA SER A 339 14.25 -33.83 -19.96
C SER A 339 15.76 -33.97 -19.75
N GLY A 340 16.51 -32.95 -20.15
CA GLY A 340 17.88 -32.74 -19.70
C GLY A 340 17.82 -31.78 -18.52
N SER A 341 18.50 -32.14 -17.42
CA SER A 341 18.81 -31.24 -16.31
C SER A 341 19.62 -30.06 -16.83
N LEU A 342 18.96 -29.07 -17.43
CA LEU A 342 19.54 -27.77 -17.67
C LEU A 342 19.65 -27.13 -16.30
N LEU A 343 20.86 -27.10 -15.77
CA LEU A 343 21.21 -26.18 -14.69
C LEU A 343 20.57 -24.83 -15.03
N ASN A 344 19.85 -24.23 -14.08
CA ASN A 344 19.32 -22.89 -14.21
C ASN A 344 20.51 -21.92 -14.26
N GLU A 345 21.29 -21.92 -15.33
CA GLU A 345 22.55 -21.19 -15.42
C GLU A 345 22.24 -19.73 -15.68
N TRP A 346 22.43 -18.94 -14.62
CA TRP A 346 22.51 -17.50 -14.71
C TRP A 346 23.81 -17.14 -15.43
N SER A 347 23.73 -16.23 -16.39
CA SER A 347 24.95 -15.62 -16.93
C SER A 347 25.67 -14.82 -15.84
N GLN A 348 26.97 -14.60 -16.01
CA GLN A 348 27.77 -13.80 -15.07
C GLN A 348 27.22 -12.37 -14.92
N GLU A 349 26.74 -11.77 -16.00
CA GLU A 349 26.10 -10.45 -15.96
C GLU A 349 24.80 -10.46 -15.13
N GLU A 350 23.98 -11.50 -15.29
CA GLU A 350 22.73 -11.66 -14.54
C GLU A 350 23.00 -11.90 -13.04
N LEU A 351 24.01 -12.71 -12.71
CA LEU A 351 24.47 -12.87 -11.33
C LEU A 351 24.98 -11.55 -10.76
N GLN A 352 25.83 -10.83 -11.49
CA GLN A 352 26.36 -9.54 -11.07
C GLN A 352 25.25 -8.52 -10.79
N LEU A 353 24.22 -8.46 -11.64
CA LEU A 353 23.06 -7.58 -11.40
C LEU A 353 22.32 -7.96 -10.12
N ALA A 354 22.08 -9.25 -9.90
CA ALA A 354 21.34 -9.74 -8.74
C ALA A 354 22.12 -9.62 -7.43
N THR A 355 23.41 -9.98 -7.42
CA THR A 355 24.25 -10.10 -6.21
C THR A 355 25.00 -8.82 -5.89
N GLY A 356 25.15 -7.90 -6.86
CA GLY A 356 25.92 -6.67 -6.71
C GLY A 356 27.40 -6.81 -7.07
N GLY A 357 27.76 -7.74 -7.95
CA GLY A 357 29.13 -7.90 -8.48
C GLY A 357 30.08 -8.71 -7.62
N GLN A 358 29.56 -9.48 -6.66
CA GLN A 358 30.31 -10.53 -5.99
C GLN A 358 30.21 -11.81 -6.84
N GLU A 359 31.32 -12.54 -7.02
CA GLU A 359 31.35 -13.88 -7.64
C GLU A 359 30.72 -14.93 -6.70
N THR A 360 29.48 -14.67 -6.29
CA THR A 360 28.70 -15.48 -5.36
C THR A 360 27.33 -15.77 -5.96
N THR A 361 26.77 -16.90 -5.60
CA THR A 361 25.41 -17.28 -5.96
C THR A 361 24.41 -16.87 -4.88
N HIS A 362 24.88 -16.59 -3.67
CA HIS A 362 24.06 -16.16 -2.55
C HIS A 362 23.82 -14.65 -2.58
N VAL A 363 22.55 -14.26 -2.46
CA VAL A 363 22.12 -12.88 -2.25
C VAL A 363 21.66 -12.74 -0.81
N GLN A 364 22.21 -11.76 -0.09
CA GLN A 364 21.99 -11.58 1.35
C GLN A 364 21.62 -10.14 1.71
N HIS A 365 20.88 -9.97 2.81
CA HIS A 365 20.67 -8.67 3.46
C HIS A 365 20.71 -8.79 4.99
N GLN A 366 20.82 -7.67 5.70
CA GLN A 366 21.02 -7.66 7.17
C GLN A 366 19.75 -7.31 7.96
N LEU A 367 18.68 -6.92 7.29
CA LEU A 367 17.41 -6.59 7.93
C LEU A 367 16.68 -7.84 8.43
N LYS A 368 16.09 -7.76 9.63
CA LYS A 368 15.23 -8.81 10.20
C LYS A 368 13.77 -8.45 10.00
N LEU A 369 13.20 -8.90 8.89
CA LEU A 369 11.95 -8.37 8.36
C LEU A 369 10.77 -9.31 8.65
N ASN A 370 9.62 -8.77 9.11
CA ASN A 370 8.38 -9.55 9.33
C ASN A 370 7.19 -9.01 8.53
N SER A 371 6.61 -9.82 7.65
CA SER A 371 5.53 -9.38 6.78
C SER A 371 4.25 -9.14 7.58
N ALA A 372 3.63 -7.99 7.38
CA ALA A 372 2.31 -7.66 7.89
C ALA A 372 1.21 -8.65 7.47
N TYR A 373 1.46 -9.45 6.43
CA TYR A 373 0.52 -10.42 5.87
C TYR A 373 0.81 -11.88 6.26
N SER A 374 1.84 -12.13 7.07
CA SER A 374 2.11 -13.49 7.56
C SER A 374 0.91 -14.02 8.36
N GLY A 375 0.39 -15.19 7.98
CA GLY A 375 -0.79 -15.80 8.63
C GLY A 375 -2.17 -15.26 8.17
N VAL A 376 -2.26 -14.58 7.01
CA VAL A 376 -3.54 -14.21 6.39
C VAL A 376 -4.00 -15.33 5.44
N PRO A 377 -5.19 -15.95 5.60
CA PRO A 377 -5.69 -16.95 4.67
C PRO A 377 -5.84 -16.39 3.25
N VAL A 378 -5.39 -17.15 2.25
CA VAL A 378 -5.36 -16.70 0.84
C VAL A 378 -6.76 -16.35 0.29
N SER A 379 -7.81 -16.96 0.83
CA SER A 379 -9.21 -16.71 0.46
C SER A 379 -9.72 -15.31 0.85
N VAL A 380 -8.99 -14.57 1.70
CA VAL A 380 -9.37 -13.25 2.22
C VAL A 380 -8.77 -12.10 1.39
N PHE A 381 -7.87 -12.39 0.44
CA PHE A 381 -7.22 -11.37 -0.41
C PHE A 381 -8.17 -10.59 -1.33
N VAL A 382 -9.43 -11.01 -1.48
CA VAL A 382 -10.45 -10.23 -2.21
C VAL A 382 -10.99 -9.07 -1.37
N SER A 383 -11.06 -9.19 -0.03
CA SER A 383 -11.56 -8.11 0.83
C SER A 383 -11.12 -8.16 2.28
N CYS A 384 -9.98 -7.55 2.62
CA CYS A 384 -9.66 -7.15 4.00
C CYS A 384 -8.46 -6.19 4.05
N SER A 385 -8.39 -5.33 5.07
CA SER A 385 -7.25 -4.47 5.39
C SER A 385 -6.95 -4.64 6.87
N ARG A 386 -5.86 -5.34 7.23
CA ARG A 386 -5.51 -5.73 8.61
C ARG A 386 -4.82 -4.59 9.38
N LEU A 387 -4.92 -4.64 10.71
CA LEU A 387 -4.18 -3.80 11.66
C LEU A 387 -2.78 -4.40 11.86
N VAL A 388 -1.97 -4.33 10.81
CA VAL A 388 -0.77 -3.52 10.75
C VAL A 388 -1.03 -2.72 9.50
N ASP A 389 -1.32 -1.45 9.69
CA ASP A 389 -2.02 -0.71 8.66
C ASP A 389 -1.27 -0.76 7.33
N ALA A 390 -2.07 -0.88 6.26
CA ALA A 390 -1.77 -1.00 4.83
C ALA A 390 -2.60 -2.13 4.21
N SER A 391 -3.59 -1.81 3.35
CA SER A 391 -4.11 -2.73 2.33
C SER A 391 -5.14 -2.03 1.44
N LYS A 392 -5.09 -2.05 0.10
CA LYS A 392 -4.58 -3.08 -0.83
C LYS A 392 -4.09 -2.44 -2.14
N ARG A 393 -2.86 -2.71 -2.56
CA ARG A 393 -2.46 -3.87 -3.37
C ARG A 393 -1.32 -4.52 -2.59
N VAL A 394 -1.17 -5.85 -2.69
CA VAL A 394 -0.09 -6.57 -2.00
C VAL A 394 1.18 -5.87 -2.37
N GLU A 395 1.85 -5.26 -1.37
CA GLU A 395 3.23 -5.59 -1.03
C GLU A 395 3.61 -5.33 0.42
N ILE A 396 4.31 -6.35 0.92
CA ILE A 396 5.36 -6.34 1.92
C ILE A 396 5.47 -5.04 2.72
N CYS A 397 4.73 -4.99 3.83
CA CYS A 397 5.04 -4.13 4.97
C CYS A 397 5.86 -4.97 5.95
N LEU A 398 7.19 -4.79 5.98
CA LEU A 398 8.06 -5.52 6.91
C LEU A 398 8.52 -4.62 8.03
N THR A 399 8.16 -4.95 9.27
CA THR A 399 8.66 -4.24 10.45
C THR A 399 9.83 -5.03 11.05
N GLY A 400 10.99 -4.38 11.20
CA GLY A 400 12.11 -4.91 11.98
C GLY A 400 11.95 -4.68 13.48
N LYS A 401 12.20 -5.72 14.30
CA LYS A 401 12.32 -5.60 15.77
C LYS A 401 13.75 -5.19 16.15
N LEU A 402 13.84 -4.21 17.06
CA LEU A 402 15.03 -3.93 17.87
C LEU A 402 15.23 -5.07 18.88
N SER A 403 16.46 -5.59 18.99
CA SER A 403 16.88 -6.28 20.22
C SER A 403 17.07 -5.23 21.30
N SER A 404 16.45 -5.48 22.46
CA SER A 404 16.68 -4.78 23.73
C SER A 404 18.15 -4.76 24.13
#